data_AF-A0A9W7ADQ0-F1
#
_entry.id   AF-A0A9W7ADQ0-F1
#
_cell.length_a   1.000
_cell.length_b   1.000
_cell.length_c   1.000
_cell.angle_alpha   90.00
_cell.angle_beta   90.00
_cell.angle_gamma   90.00
#
_symmetry.space_group_name_H-M   'P 1'
#
loop_
_entity.id
_entity.type
_entity.pdbx_description
1 polymer ?
#
loop_
_entity_poly.entity_id
_entity_poly.type
_entity_poly.pdbx_seq_one_letter_code
_entity_poly.pdbx_strand_id
1 'polypeptide(L)'
;MVDLTAKLIKPNKNSRMLGSNLDGTEDMHIIIDMPFPLSARECVVRRSVEVGEETCWIITRTHPGKDARSVRKNPLRVMSTVDIGGYYMEAVGGERTRVTYMVGCDLKGVFALDWIARRAAPQNLK
;
A
#
# COMPACT_ATOMS: atom_id res chain seq x y z
N MET A 1 -30.00 10.97 -7.11
CA MET A 1 -28.63 11.41 -6.77
C MET A 1 -27.82 10.13 -6.57
N VAL A 2 -26.97 9.77 -7.55
CA VAL A 2 -26.22 8.50 -7.51
C VAL A 2 -24.98 8.74 -6.68
N ASP A 3 -24.86 8.02 -5.56
CA ASP A 3 -23.72 8.03 -4.67
C ASP A 3 -22.46 7.53 -5.42
N LEU A 4 -21.72 8.47 -5.99
CA LEU A 4 -20.48 8.24 -6.76
C LEU A 4 -19.36 7.69 -5.86
N THR A 5 -19.44 7.90 -4.55
CA THR A 5 -18.49 7.42 -3.55
C THR A 5 -18.48 5.89 -3.45
N ALA A 6 -19.65 5.26 -3.61
CA ALA A 6 -19.77 3.79 -3.60
C ALA A 6 -19.19 3.12 -4.88
N LYS A 7 -19.04 3.86 -5.98
CA LYS A 7 -18.54 3.32 -7.27
C LYS A 7 -17.03 3.43 -7.47
N LEU A 8 -16.33 4.21 -6.64
CA LEU A 8 -14.88 4.43 -6.75
C LEU A 8 -14.04 3.34 -6.05
N ILE A 9 -14.66 2.47 -5.24
CA ILE A 9 -13.96 1.38 -4.56
C ILE A 9 -14.42 0.06 -5.18
N LYS A 10 -14.00 -0.21 -6.42
CA LYS A 10 -13.87 -1.63 -6.81
C LYS A 10 -12.87 -2.23 -5.81
N PRO A 11 -13.23 -3.26 -5.03
CA PRO A 11 -12.28 -3.88 -4.13
C PRO A 11 -11.10 -4.34 -4.97
N ASN A 12 -9.96 -3.70 -4.77
CA ASN A 12 -8.74 -4.12 -5.42
C ASN A 12 -8.49 -5.54 -4.93
N LYS A 13 -8.54 -6.54 -5.83
CA LYS A 13 -8.33 -7.97 -5.49
C LYS A 13 -7.01 -8.19 -4.74
N ASN A 14 -6.09 -7.24 -4.89
CA ASN A 14 -4.76 -7.27 -4.34
C ASN A 14 -4.61 -6.47 -3.03
N SER A 15 -5.68 -5.87 -2.50
CA SER A 15 -5.66 -5.26 -1.17
C SER A 15 -6.97 -5.52 -0.43
N ARG A 16 -6.89 -6.16 0.75
CA ARG A 16 -8.05 -6.50 1.58
C ARG A 16 -7.87 -5.95 2.99
N MET A 17 -8.85 -5.20 3.48
CA MET A 17 -8.91 -4.79 4.88
C MET A 17 -9.20 -6.02 5.76
N LEU A 18 -8.44 -6.17 6.84
CA LEU A 18 -8.57 -7.26 7.81
C LEU A 18 -9.35 -6.85 9.05
N GLY A 19 -9.30 -5.57 9.40
CA GLY A 19 -10.05 -4.98 10.50
C GLY A 19 -9.49 -3.63 10.93
N SER A 20 -10.28 -2.91 11.72
CA SER A 20 -9.88 -1.68 12.39
C SER A 20 -9.52 -1.99 13.85
N ASN A 21 -8.46 -1.36 14.34
CA ASN A 21 -7.97 -1.51 15.70
C ASN A 21 -8.52 -0.38 16.60
N LEU A 22 -8.45 -0.58 17.92
CA LEU A 22 -8.94 0.41 18.91
C LEU A 22 -8.14 1.72 18.89
N ASP A 23 -6.90 1.68 18.41
CA ASP A 23 -6.01 2.83 18.27
C ASP A 23 -6.27 3.66 17.00
N GLY A 24 -7.34 3.34 16.25
CA GLY A 24 -7.69 4.01 15.00
C GLY A 24 -6.87 3.56 13.80
N THR A 25 -5.97 2.59 13.97
CA THR A 25 -5.22 2.00 12.85
C THR A 25 -6.02 0.89 12.15
N GLU A 26 -5.62 0.56 10.93
CA GLU A 26 -6.27 -0.48 10.13
C GLU A 26 -5.26 -1.52 9.68
N ASP A 27 -5.60 -2.79 9.83
CA ASP A 27 -4.78 -3.88 9.32
C ASP A 27 -5.23 -4.25 7.90
N MET A 28 -4.28 -4.38 6.97
CA MET A 28 -4.55 -4.67 5.57
C MET A 28 -3.64 -5.78 5.06
N HIS A 29 -4.17 -6.71 4.28
CA HIS A 29 -3.39 -7.66 3.49
C HIS A 29 -3.21 -7.11 2.08
N ILE A 30 -1.95 -6.94 1.67
CA ILE A 30 -1.57 -6.42 0.36
C ILE A 30 -0.84 -7.52 -0.41
N ILE A 31 -1.19 -7.63 -1.69
CA ILE A 31 -0.53 -8.47 -2.68
C ILE A 31 -0.02 -7.54 -3.78
N ILE A 32 1.21 -7.72 -4.22
CA ILE A 32 1.81 -6.96 -5.32
C ILE A 32 2.13 -7.97 -6.42
N ASP A 33 1.42 -7.85 -7.53
CA ASP A 33 1.72 -8.67 -8.71
C ASP A 33 3.06 -8.25 -9.30
N MET A 34 3.92 -9.23 -9.51
CA MET A 34 5.24 -9.05 -10.11
C MET A 34 5.22 -9.64 -11.52
N PRO A 35 6.05 -9.13 -12.44
CA PRO A 35 6.14 -9.67 -13.79
C PRO A 35 6.71 -11.08 -13.75
N PHE A 36 6.27 -11.95 -14.66
CA PHE A 36 6.92 -13.25 -14.85
C PHE A 36 8.43 -13.04 -15.17
N PRO A 37 9.36 -13.81 -14.57
CA PRO A 37 9.17 -15.00 -13.74
C PRO A 37 9.12 -14.73 -12.22
N LEU A 38 8.96 -13.49 -11.77
CA LEU A 38 8.92 -13.14 -10.35
C LEU A 38 7.56 -13.52 -9.75
N SER A 39 7.59 -14.24 -8.63
CA SER A 39 6.40 -14.49 -7.80
C SER A 39 5.76 -13.19 -7.30
N ALA A 40 4.45 -13.16 -7.13
CA ALA A 40 3.79 -12.04 -6.45
C ALA A 40 4.34 -11.88 -5.02
N ARG A 41 4.40 -10.63 -4.54
CA ARG A 41 4.75 -10.31 -3.15
C ARG A 41 3.50 -10.17 -2.32
N GLU A 42 3.58 -10.53 -1.06
CA GLU A 42 2.50 -10.22 -0.13
C GLU A 42 3.03 -9.78 1.23
N CYS A 43 2.22 -8.99 1.93
CA CYS A 43 2.49 -8.55 3.29
C CYS A 43 1.19 -8.19 4.00
N VAL A 44 1.21 -8.21 5.32
CA VAL A 44 0.18 -7.57 6.14
C VAL A 44 0.79 -6.29 6.67
N VAL A 45 0.09 -5.18 6.44
CA VAL A 45 0.49 -3.85 6.92
C VAL A 45 -0.52 -3.34 7.92
N ARG A 46 -0.05 -2.49 8.82
CA ARG A 46 -0.89 -1.62 9.64
C ARG A 46 -0.79 -0.21 9.08
N ARG A 47 -1.95 0.41 8.88
CA ARG A 47 -2.13 1.76 8.34
C ARG A 47 -2.61 2.69 9.44
N SER A 48 -1.99 3.84 9.59
CA SER A 48 -2.55 4.98 10.32
C SER A 48 -2.90 6.09 9.33
N VAL A 49 -3.97 6.84 9.66
CA VAL A 49 -4.40 8.00 8.88
C VAL A 49 -4.52 9.17 9.85
N GLU A 50 -3.81 10.24 9.55
CA GLU A 50 -3.83 11.49 10.33
C GLU A 50 -4.28 12.61 9.41
N VAL A 51 -5.41 13.24 9.75
CA VAL A 51 -6.01 14.32 8.95
C VAL A 51 -5.91 15.63 9.73
N GLY A 52 -5.20 16.59 9.16
CA GLY A 52 -5.17 17.98 9.60
C GLY A 52 -6.03 18.87 8.68
N GLU A 53 -6.02 20.18 8.94
CA GLU A 53 -6.82 21.14 8.18
C GLU A 53 -6.40 21.22 6.70
N GLU A 54 -5.09 21.25 6.44
CA GLU A 54 -4.53 21.38 5.08
C GLU A 54 -3.71 20.16 4.64
N THR A 55 -3.53 19.19 5.52
CA THR A 55 -2.63 18.04 5.30
C THR A 55 -3.28 16.72 5.65
N CYS A 56 -2.92 15.65 4.97
CA CYS A 56 -3.30 14.29 5.32
C CYS A 56 -2.11 13.34 5.17
N TRP A 57 -1.83 12.58 6.23
CA TRP A 57 -0.81 11.56 6.28
C TRP A 57 -1.45 10.18 6.29
N ILE A 58 -0.99 9.33 5.39
CA ILE A 58 -1.30 7.91 5.39
C ILE A 58 0.02 7.18 5.57
N ILE A 59 0.22 6.55 6.72
CA ILE A 59 1.46 5.83 7.04
C ILE A 59 1.14 4.34 7.11
N THR A 60 1.97 3.51 6.49
CA THR A 60 1.86 2.06 6.45
C THR A 60 3.18 1.42 6.81
N ARG A 61 3.13 0.39 7.64
CA ARG A 61 4.27 -0.44 8.02
C ARG A 61 3.84 -1.89 8.12
N THR A 62 4.76 -2.84 7.92
CA THR A 62 4.46 -4.25 8.16
C THR A 62 3.98 -4.47 9.60
N HIS A 63 2.90 -5.22 9.73
CA HIS A 63 2.33 -5.54 11.02
C HIS A 63 3.29 -6.47 11.80
N PRO A 64 3.72 -6.11 13.03
CA PRO A 64 4.74 -6.87 13.75
C PRO A 64 4.26 -8.25 14.23
N GLY A 65 2.96 -8.40 14.53
CA GLY A 65 2.37 -9.65 15.05
C GLY A 65 1.45 -10.42 14.09
N LYS A 66 1.38 -10.05 12.80
CA LYS A 66 0.49 -10.70 11.82
C LYS A 66 1.21 -10.82 10.49
N ASP A 67 1.10 -11.99 9.88
CA ASP A 67 1.69 -12.34 8.59
C ASP A 67 0.56 -12.68 7.60
N ALA A 68 0.74 -12.49 6.30
CA ALA A 68 -0.17 -12.99 5.27
C ALA A 68 -0.46 -14.49 5.43
N ARG A 69 0.47 -15.28 5.98
CA ARG A 69 0.23 -16.70 6.33
C ARG A 69 -0.90 -16.90 7.34
N SER A 70 -1.07 -15.97 8.29
CA SER A 70 -2.19 -15.98 9.25
C SER A 70 -3.52 -15.55 8.62
N VAL A 71 -3.48 -15.00 7.41
CA VAL A 71 -4.63 -14.49 6.68
C VAL A 71 -5.09 -15.49 5.61
N ARG A 72 -4.17 -15.97 4.77
CA ARG A 72 -4.36 -17.04 3.77
C ARG A 72 -3.00 -17.54 3.29
N LYS A 73 -2.68 -18.80 3.55
CA LYS A 73 -1.41 -19.41 3.10
C LYS A 73 -1.38 -19.59 1.58
N ASN A 74 -0.40 -18.99 0.90
CA ASN A 74 -0.09 -19.27 -0.50
C ASN A 74 1.43 -19.47 -0.69
N PRO A 75 1.92 -20.70 -0.95
CA PRO A 75 3.35 -20.96 -1.06
C PRO A 75 4.00 -20.38 -2.32
N LEU A 76 3.20 -19.98 -3.32
CA LEU A 76 3.72 -19.39 -4.57
C LEU A 76 4.06 -17.90 -4.43
N ARG A 77 3.69 -17.28 -3.30
CA ARG A 77 3.93 -15.87 -3.02
C ARG A 77 5.10 -15.70 -2.08
N VAL A 78 5.82 -14.60 -2.27
CA VAL A 78 6.98 -14.24 -1.47
C VAL A 78 6.58 -13.20 -0.44
N MET A 79 6.92 -13.45 0.82
CA MET A 79 6.66 -12.50 1.90
C MET A 79 7.60 -11.30 1.78
N SER A 80 7.01 -10.11 1.83
CA SER A 80 7.72 -8.83 1.80
C SER A 80 7.53 -8.08 3.12
N THR A 81 8.46 -7.18 3.41
CA THR A 81 8.34 -6.24 4.52
C THR A 81 8.28 -4.81 3.99
N VAL A 82 7.43 -3.99 4.60
CA VAL A 82 7.32 -2.55 4.36
C VAL A 82 7.80 -1.88 5.63
N ASP A 83 9.02 -1.36 5.60
CA ASP A 83 9.62 -0.65 6.73
C ASP A 83 8.95 0.73 6.89
N ILE A 84 8.64 1.36 5.75
CA ILE A 84 7.84 2.57 5.67
C ILE A 84 7.13 2.63 4.32
N GLY A 85 5.86 2.99 4.30
CA GLY A 85 5.12 3.24 3.07
C GLY A 85 4.06 4.27 3.35
N GLY A 86 3.74 5.16 2.42
CA GLY A 86 2.70 6.13 2.70
C GLY A 86 2.59 7.28 1.73
N TYR A 87 1.54 8.05 1.95
CA TYR A 87 1.24 9.26 1.23
C TYR A 87 1.24 10.43 2.21
N TYR A 88 1.93 11.49 1.84
CA TYR A 88 1.71 12.81 2.41
C TYR A 88 0.97 13.65 1.38
N MET A 89 -0.16 14.21 1.78
CA MET A 89 -1.02 15.02 0.92
C MET A 89 -1.14 16.40 1.54
N GLU A 90 -0.92 17.45 0.77
CA GLU A 90 -1.07 18.84 1.21
C GLU A 90 -1.89 19.65 0.21
N ALA A 91 -2.75 20.52 0.73
CA ALA A 91 -3.46 21.51 -0.07
C ALA A 91 -2.47 22.56 -0.57
N VAL A 92 -2.47 22.83 -1.87
CA VAL A 92 -1.54 23.79 -2.51
C VAL A 92 -2.26 25.08 -2.95
N GLY A 93 -3.50 25.26 -2.51
CA GLY A 93 -4.42 26.30 -2.95
C GLY A 93 -5.26 25.88 -4.18
N GLY A 94 -6.50 26.37 -4.25
CA GLY A 94 -7.51 25.92 -5.22
C GLY A 94 -7.99 24.49 -4.96
N GLU A 95 -8.62 23.86 -5.95
CA GLU A 95 -9.05 22.44 -5.91
C GLU A 95 -7.89 21.46 -6.20
N ARG A 96 -6.65 21.77 -5.77
CA ARG A 96 -5.45 20.99 -6.07
C ARG A 96 -4.77 20.47 -4.80
N THR A 97 -4.26 19.25 -4.90
CA THR A 97 -3.53 18.57 -3.82
C THR A 97 -2.19 18.11 -4.34
N ARG A 98 -1.11 18.39 -3.59
CA ARG A 98 0.19 17.78 -3.84
C ARG A 98 0.24 16.46 -3.09
N VAL A 99 0.64 15.40 -3.79
CA VAL A 99 0.78 14.05 -3.22
C VAL A 99 2.25 13.66 -3.28
N THR A 100 2.84 13.41 -2.12
CA THR A 100 4.19 12.85 -1.98
C THR A 100 4.06 11.39 -1.54
N TYR A 101 4.56 10.47 -2.33
CA TYR A 101 4.59 9.04 -2.00
C TYR A 101 5.99 8.64 -1.56
N MET A 102 6.08 7.99 -0.40
CA MET A 102 7.33 7.45 0.13
C MET A 102 7.18 5.95 0.40
N VAL A 103 8.18 5.17 0.00
CA VAL A 103 8.22 3.73 0.28
C VAL A 103 9.64 3.24 0.49
N GLY A 104 9.83 2.50 1.58
CA GLY A 104 10.99 1.69 1.91
C GLY A 104 10.49 0.29 2.26
N CYS A 105 10.91 -0.70 1.48
CA CYS A 105 10.45 -2.07 1.61
C CYS A 105 11.56 -3.05 1.25
N ASP A 106 11.49 -4.25 1.81
CA ASP A 106 12.25 -5.41 1.37
C ASP A 106 11.28 -6.42 0.73
N LEU A 107 11.31 -6.46 -0.59
CA LEU A 107 10.50 -7.38 -1.37
C LEU A 107 11.02 -8.81 -1.35
N LYS A 108 12.22 -9.04 -0.82
CA LYS A 108 12.99 -10.28 -0.94
C LYS A 108 13.30 -10.68 -2.39
N GLY A 109 14.42 -11.36 -2.58
CA GLY A 109 14.88 -11.82 -3.89
C GLY A 109 15.64 -10.74 -4.68
N VAL A 110 16.66 -11.18 -5.41
CA VAL A 110 17.77 -10.35 -5.92
C VAL A 110 17.34 -9.26 -6.91
N PHE A 111 16.23 -9.45 -7.64
CA PHE A 111 15.83 -8.55 -8.74
C PHE A 111 14.47 -7.85 -8.54
N ALA A 112 13.78 -8.10 -7.42
CA ALA A 112 12.44 -7.55 -7.21
C ALA A 112 12.46 -6.03 -7.00
N LEU A 113 13.43 -5.54 -6.22
CA LEU A 113 13.60 -4.10 -5.96
C LEU A 113 14.09 -3.36 -7.20
N ASP A 114 15.01 -3.94 -7.98
CA ASP A 114 15.45 -3.36 -9.25
C ASP A 114 14.29 -3.21 -10.24
N TRP A 115 13.38 -4.20 -10.33
CA TRP A 115 12.18 -4.06 -11.15
C TRP A 115 11.23 -2.96 -10.67
N ILE A 116 10.94 -2.89 -9.36
CA ILE A 116 10.10 -1.80 -8.83
C ILE A 116 10.75 -0.44 -9.07
N ALA A 117 12.06 -0.31 -8.83
CA ALA A 117 12.79 0.91 -9.07
C ALA A 117 12.73 1.33 -10.56
N ARG A 118 12.85 0.38 -11.50
CA ARG A 118 12.71 0.63 -12.95
C ARG A 118 11.27 0.97 -13.38
N ARG A 119 10.25 0.48 -12.67
CA ARG A 119 8.84 0.82 -12.92
C ARG A 119 8.44 2.15 -12.28
N ALA A 120 9.02 2.48 -11.13
CA ALA A 120 8.84 3.76 -10.43
C ALA A 120 9.68 4.88 -11.07
N ALA A 121 10.82 4.54 -11.70
CA ALA A 121 11.47 5.39 -12.67
C ALA A 121 10.44 5.75 -13.75
N PRO A 122 10.30 7.03 -14.07
CA PRO A 122 9.05 7.61 -14.54
C PRO A 122 8.49 6.84 -15.74
N GLN A 123 7.50 5.98 -15.47
CA GLN A 123 6.48 5.73 -16.46
C GLN A 123 5.77 7.05 -16.62
N ASN A 124 6.25 7.81 -17.62
CA ASN A 124 5.75 9.10 -18.07
C ASN A 124 4.27 9.24 -17.72
N LEU A 125 3.98 10.05 -16.69
CA LEU A 125 2.68 10.67 -16.50
C LEU A 125 2.40 11.37 -17.84
N LYS A 126 1.59 10.73 -18.69
CA LYS A 126 0.99 11.35 -19.86
C LYS A 126 -0.21 12.14 -19.42
#